data_AF-A0A091H4Q6-F1
#
_entry.id   AF-A0A091H4Q6-F1
#
_cell.length_a   1.000
_cell.length_b   1.000
_cell.length_c   1.000
_cell.angle_alpha   90.00
_cell.angle_beta   90.00
_cell.angle_gamma   90.00
#
_symmetry.space_group_name_H-M   'P 1'
#
loop_
_entity.id
_entity.type
_entity.pdbx_description
1 polymer ?
#
loop_
_entity_poly.entity_id
_entity_poly.type
_entity_poly.pdbx_seq_one_letter_code
_entity_poly.pdbx_strand_id
1 'polypeptide(L)'
;LDEYAKHNLTFWAVTAENEPTAGLINNYPFQCLGFTAEQQRDFIARDLGPALANSSHRHVQLIILADNRLDRLLPCQVLEDEEAARYVHGIGIHWYLDFIGPIQDTVVPTHELFPDYFILSTEASIGAHFWE
;
A
#
# COMPACT_ATOMS: atom_id res chain seq x y z
N LEU A 1 15.54 7.34 -3.70
CA LEU A 1 16.39 6.56 -2.77
C LEU A 1 17.86 7.00 -2.83
N ASP A 2 18.46 7.09 -4.02
CA ASP A 2 19.87 7.54 -4.17
C ASP A 2 20.17 8.89 -3.51
N GLU A 3 19.31 9.90 -3.67
CA GLU A 3 19.54 11.21 -3.05
C GLU A 3 19.60 11.14 -1.52
N TYR A 4 18.71 10.36 -0.89
CA TYR A 4 18.75 10.15 0.56
C TYR A 4 20.01 9.39 0.99
N ALA A 5 20.47 8.43 0.18
CA ALA A 5 21.71 7.71 0.46
C ALA A 5 22.95 8.63 0.46
N LYS A 6 22.97 9.70 -0.34
CA LYS A 6 24.03 10.73 -0.27
C LYS A 6 24.09 11.45 1.08
N HIS A 7 22.98 11.43 1.82
CA HIS A 7 22.88 11.98 3.18
C HIS A 7 23.01 10.90 4.27
N ASN A 8 23.52 9.70 3.93
CA ASN A 8 23.64 8.55 4.83
C ASN A 8 22.29 8.11 5.45
N LEU A 9 21.20 8.29 4.71
CA LEU A 9 19.87 7.81 5.11
C LEU A 9 19.50 6.58 4.28
N THR A 10 19.04 5.55 4.98
CA THR A 10 18.56 4.29 4.39
C THR A 10 17.08 4.08 4.71
N PHE A 11 16.35 3.45 3.80
CA PHE A 11 14.94 3.12 4.00
C PHE A 11 14.80 1.64 4.32
N TRP A 12 13.91 1.33 5.25
CA TRP A 12 13.49 -0.04 5.50
C TRP A 12 12.47 -0.50 4.45
N ALA A 13 11.49 0.35 4.18
CA ALA A 13 10.40 0.06 3.26
C ALA A 13 9.92 1.32 2.52
N VAL A 14 9.19 1.11 1.42
CA VAL A 14 8.40 2.10 0.70
C VAL A 14 7.01 1.55 0.44
N THR A 15 6.00 2.41 0.35
CA THR A 15 4.67 2.05 -0.13
C THR A 15 4.59 2.29 -1.64
N ALA A 16 3.73 1.53 -2.33
CA ALA A 16 3.52 1.68 -3.78
C ALA A 16 2.87 3.03 -4.13
N GLU A 17 1.94 3.50 -3.30
CA GLU A 17 1.27 4.80 -3.39
C GLU A 17 0.65 5.11 -2.02
N ASN A 18 0.44 6.39 -1.68
CA ASN A 18 -0.36 6.77 -0.52
C ASN A 18 -1.83 6.91 -0.93
N GLU A 19 -2.73 6.17 -0.29
CA GLU A 19 -4.17 6.23 -0.54
C GLU A 19 -4.53 6.16 -2.04
N PRO A 20 -4.15 5.07 -2.76
CA PRO A 20 -4.41 4.91 -4.18
C PRO A 20 -5.89 5.07 -4.56
N THR A 21 -6.83 4.81 -3.65
CA THR A 21 -8.27 4.98 -3.92
C THR A 21 -8.67 6.46 -3.96
N ALA A 22 -7.96 7.34 -3.25
CA ALA A 22 -8.24 8.77 -3.21
C ALA A 22 -8.14 9.41 -4.61
N GLY A 23 -7.13 9.02 -5.39
CA GLY A 23 -6.95 9.55 -6.74
C GLY A 23 -7.96 9.04 -7.78
N LEU A 24 -8.86 8.12 -7.40
CA LEU A 24 -10.01 7.71 -8.21
C LEU A 24 -11.25 8.59 -7.95
N ILE A 25 -11.20 9.46 -6.95
CA ILE A 25 -12.28 10.38 -6.60
C ILE A 25 -12.10 11.68 -7.40
N ASN A 26 -13.11 12.03 -8.18
CA ASN A 26 -13.10 13.29 -8.93
C ASN A 26 -13.00 14.50 -8.00
N ASN A 27 -12.09 15.43 -8.31
CA ASN A 27 -11.83 16.66 -7.55
C ASN A 27 -11.38 16.40 -6.10
N TYR A 28 -10.59 15.36 -5.87
CA TYR A 28 -9.96 15.16 -4.58
C TYR A 28 -9.10 16.39 -4.18
N PRO A 29 -9.19 16.87 -2.93
CA PRO A 29 -8.78 18.25 -2.60
C PRO A 29 -7.27 18.48 -2.49
N PHE A 30 -6.45 17.44 -2.47
CA PHE A 30 -4.99 17.52 -2.33
C PHE A 30 -4.28 16.44 -3.15
N GLN A 31 -2.95 16.36 -3.01
CA GLN A 31 -2.09 15.49 -3.80
C GLN A 31 -2.49 14.02 -3.62
N CYS A 32 -2.79 13.37 -4.74
CA CYS A 32 -3.12 11.95 -4.80
C CYS A 32 -2.79 11.41 -6.20
N LEU A 33 -2.48 10.12 -6.29
CA LEU A 33 -2.37 9.42 -7.57
C LEU A 33 -3.25 8.17 -7.54
N GLY A 34 -4.20 8.09 -8.47
CA GLY A 34 -5.21 7.03 -8.48
C GLY A 34 -4.68 5.73 -9.05
N PHE A 35 -4.89 4.62 -8.33
CA PHE A 35 -4.68 3.26 -8.85
C PHE A 35 -5.88 2.37 -8.53
N THR A 36 -6.41 1.68 -9.55
CA THR A 36 -7.21 0.48 -9.30
C THR A 36 -6.31 -0.66 -8.83
N ALA A 37 -6.93 -1.72 -8.30
CA ALA A 37 -6.25 -2.94 -7.88
C ALA A 37 -5.38 -3.54 -9.00
N GLU A 38 -5.93 -3.60 -10.23
CA GLU A 38 -5.23 -4.13 -11.41
C GLU A 38 -4.12 -3.19 -11.90
N GLN A 39 -4.32 -1.87 -11.78
CA GLN A 39 -3.29 -0.91 -12.13
C GLN A 39 -2.11 -1.00 -11.17
N GLN A 40 -2.36 -1.11 -9.86
CA GLN A 40 -1.29 -1.26 -8.89
C GLN A 40 -0.55 -2.61 -9.09
N ARG A 41 -1.28 -3.70 -9.36
CA ARG A 41 -0.69 -5.00 -9.72
C ARG A 41 0.23 -4.88 -10.93
N ASP A 42 -0.27 -4.35 -12.05
CA ASP A 42 0.48 -4.24 -13.29
C ASP A 42 1.70 -3.31 -13.12
N PHE A 43 1.55 -2.20 -12.39
CA PHE A 43 2.65 -1.28 -12.09
C PHE A 43 3.75 -1.96 -11.25
N ILE A 44 3.38 -2.76 -10.26
CA ILE A 44 4.34 -3.51 -9.45
C ILE A 44 5.05 -4.57 -10.29
N ALA A 45 4.30 -5.38 -11.05
CA ALA A 45 4.86 -6.47 -11.85
C ALA A 45 5.76 -5.98 -12.98
N ARG A 46 5.35 -4.92 -13.69
CA ARG A 46 6.01 -4.48 -14.93
C ARG A 46 7.07 -3.40 -14.71
N ASP A 47 6.89 -2.54 -13.71
CA ASP A 47 7.68 -1.32 -13.59
C ASP A 47 8.40 -1.24 -12.23
N LEU A 48 7.67 -1.03 -11.14
CA LEU A 48 8.26 -0.70 -9.83
C LEU A 48 9.08 -1.86 -9.25
N GLY A 49 8.54 -3.07 -9.29
CA GLY A 49 9.22 -4.27 -8.79
C GLY A 49 10.55 -4.53 -9.49
N PRO A 50 10.56 -4.67 -10.84
CA PRO A 50 11.80 -4.82 -11.59
C PRO A 50 12.78 -3.66 -11.41
N ALA A 51 12.29 -2.41 -11.34
CA ALA A 51 13.15 -1.24 -11.15
C ALA A 51 13.84 -1.24 -9.77
N LEU A 52 13.11 -1.56 -8.70
CA LEU A 52 13.67 -1.68 -7.35
C LEU A 52 14.67 -2.85 -7.27
N ALA A 53 14.31 -4.02 -7.81
CA ALA A 53 15.16 -5.22 -7.80
C ALA A 53 16.48 -5.02 -8.56
N ASN A 54 16.46 -4.28 -9.67
CA ASN A 54 17.64 -3.97 -10.47
C ASN A 54 18.46 -2.78 -9.94
N SER A 55 18.00 -2.11 -8.90
CA SER A 55 18.70 -0.97 -8.30
C SER A 55 19.70 -1.38 -7.21
N SER A 56 20.50 -0.42 -6.74
CA SER A 56 21.30 -0.54 -5.51
C SER A 56 20.44 -0.69 -4.25
N HIS A 57 19.13 -0.43 -4.34
CA HIS A 57 18.18 -0.43 -3.23
C HIS A 57 17.28 -1.67 -3.17
N ARG A 58 17.67 -2.77 -3.84
CA ARG A 58 16.91 -4.04 -3.87
C ARG A 58 16.57 -4.67 -2.50
N HIS A 59 17.15 -4.15 -1.41
CA HIS A 59 16.89 -4.59 -0.04
C HIS A 59 15.72 -3.84 0.63
N VAL A 60 15.26 -2.74 0.02
CA VAL A 60 14.12 -1.95 0.51
C VAL A 60 12.84 -2.74 0.26
N GLN A 61 12.04 -2.91 1.30
CA GLN A 61 10.78 -3.65 1.23
C GLN A 61 9.71 -2.83 0.51
N LEU A 62 8.85 -3.50 -0.24
CA LEU A 62 7.71 -2.88 -0.93
C LEU A 62 6.40 -3.27 -0.22
N ILE A 63 5.65 -2.25 0.18
CA ILE A 63 4.37 -2.37 0.85
C ILE A 63 3.26 -1.91 -0.10
N ILE A 64 2.20 -2.71 -0.23
CA ILE A 64 1.05 -2.41 -1.09
C ILE A 64 -0.12 -1.85 -0.28
N LEU A 65 -1.21 -1.48 -0.96
CA LEU A 65 -2.41 -0.84 -0.40
C LEU A 65 -2.11 0.56 0.15
N ALA A 66 -1.55 0.68 1.36
CA ALA A 66 -1.34 1.95 2.07
C ALA A 66 -2.56 2.87 1.99
N ASP A 67 -3.72 2.29 2.30
CA ASP A 67 -5.04 2.91 2.29
C ASP A 67 -5.88 2.29 3.42
N ASN A 68 -7.12 2.73 3.56
CA ASN A 68 -8.06 2.23 4.55
C ASN A 68 -8.25 0.71 4.47
N ARG A 69 -8.23 0.05 5.63
CA ARG A 69 -8.37 -1.41 5.79
C ARG A 69 -9.63 -2.05 5.15
N LEU A 70 -10.58 -1.24 4.70
CA LEU A 70 -11.81 -1.68 4.06
C LEU A 70 -11.56 -2.19 2.63
N ASP A 71 -10.51 -1.71 1.96
CA ASP A 71 -10.16 -2.19 0.63
C ASP A 71 -9.39 -3.52 0.72
N ARG A 72 -10.13 -4.58 0.49
CA ARG A 72 -9.61 -5.95 0.37
C ARG A 72 -9.37 -6.38 -1.06
N LEU A 73 -9.91 -5.64 -2.04
CA LEU A 73 -9.81 -6.04 -3.45
C LEU A 73 -8.37 -5.85 -3.92
N LEU A 74 -7.75 -4.74 -3.55
CA LEU A 74 -6.39 -4.41 -3.94
C LEU A 74 -5.36 -5.46 -3.48
N PRO A 75 -5.25 -5.84 -2.19
CA PRO A 75 -4.30 -6.87 -1.79
C PRO A 75 -4.59 -8.23 -2.46
N CYS A 76 -5.86 -8.60 -2.67
CA CYS A 76 -6.18 -9.85 -3.38
C CYS A 76 -5.67 -9.84 -4.84
N GLN A 77 -5.99 -8.80 -5.62
CA GLN A 77 -5.58 -8.73 -7.03
C GLN A 77 -4.06 -8.67 -7.21
N VAL A 78 -3.35 -8.02 -6.29
CA VAL A 78 -1.89 -7.91 -6.37
C VAL A 78 -1.21 -9.21 -5.95
N LEU A 79 -1.68 -9.86 -4.89
CA LEU A 79 -1.02 -11.04 -4.31
C LEU A 79 -1.40 -12.36 -5.00
N GLU A 80 -2.54 -12.41 -5.70
CA GLU A 80 -2.91 -13.56 -6.54
C GLU A 80 -2.09 -13.65 -7.84
N ASP A 81 -1.43 -12.56 -8.26
CA ASP A 81 -0.54 -12.55 -9.43
C ASP A 81 0.92 -12.76 -9.00
N GLU A 82 1.48 -13.93 -9.35
CA GLU A 82 2.85 -14.33 -8.98
C GLU A 82 3.95 -13.37 -9.52
N GLU A 83 3.69 -12.63 -10.60
CA GLU A 83 4.65 -11.66 -11.15
C GLU A 83 4.70 -10.37 -10.33
N ALA A 84 3.58 -9.98 -9.72
CA ALA A 84 3.53 -8.86 -8.78
C ALA A 84 3.95 -9.29 -7.37
N ALA A 85 3.37 -10.40 -6.88
CA ALA A 85 3.51 -10.90 -5.51
C ALA A 85 4.97 -11.09 -5.09
N ARG A 86 5.83 -11.55 -5.99
CA ARG A 86 7.27 -11.76 -5.72
C ARG A 86 8.04 -10.49 -5.30
N TYR A 87 7.52 -9.31 -5.61
CA TYR A 87 8.13 -8.03 -5.23
C TYR A 87 7.53 -7.45 -3.95
N VAL A 88 6.36 -7.95 -3.53
CA VAL A 88 5.63 -7.43 -2.38
C VAL A 88 6.12 -8.10 -1.10
N HIS A 89 6.27 -7.30 -0.04
CA HIS A 89 6.73 -7.78 1.26
C HIS A 89 5.62 -7.69 2.33
N GLY A 90 4.68 -6.77 2.17
CA GLY A 90 3.58 -6.60 3.12
C GLY A 90 2.48 -5.67 2.64
N ILE A 91 1.46 -5.52 3.46
CA ILE A 91 0.23 -4.77 3.20
C ILE A 91 0.16 -3.61 4.21
N GLY A 92 0.07 -2.38 3.73
CA GLY A 92 -0.09 -1.18 4.53
C GLY A 92 -1.56 -0.85 4.73
N ILE A 93 -1.97 -0.55 5.96
CA ILE A 93 -3.36 -0.17 6.28
C ILE A 93 -3.45 1.15 7.04
N HIS A 94 -4.49 1.93 6.74
CA HIS A 94 -4.88 3.16 7.43
C HIS A 94 -6.16 2.94 8.26
N TRP A 95 -6.37 3.80 9.27
CA TRP A 95 -7.41 3.63 10.29
C TRP A 95 -8.54 4.67 10.24
N TYR A 96 -8.59 5.53 9.22
CA TYR A 96 -9.53 6.64 9.17
C TYR A 96 -11.01 6.25 9.13
N LEU A 97 -11.32 5.05 8.64
CA LEU A 97 -12.68 4.52 8.49
C LEU A 97 -12.94 3.31 9.39
N ASP A 98 -12.25 3.21 10.53
CA ASP A 98 -12.38 2.09 11.45
C ASP A 98 -13.78 1.92 12.05
N PHE A 99 -14.55 3.01 12.16
CA PHE A 99 -15.94 3.04 12.60
C PHE A 99 -16.92 2.33 11.63
N ILE A 100 -16.52 2.07 10.38
CA ILE A 100 -17.40 1.47 9.36
C ILE A 100 -17.51 -0.05 9.53
N GLY A 101 -16.46 -0.72 10.01
CA GLY A 101 -16.48 -2.18 10.13
C GLY A 101 -15.36 -2.69 11.03
N PRO A 102 -15.59 -3.79 11.77
CA PRO A 102 -14.63 -4.32 12.73
C PRO A 102 -13.40 -4.98 12.04
N ILE A 103 -12.33 -5.21 12.81
CA ILE A 103 -11.11 -5.87 12.29
C ILE A 103 -11.38 -7.29 11.78
N GLN A 104 -12.39 -7.95 12.33
CA GLN A 104 -12.80 -9.32 12.01
C GLN A 104 -13.28 -9.47 10.56
N ASP A 105 -13.76 -8.38 9.96
CA ASP A 105 -14.28 -8.40 8.58
C ASP A 105 -13.25 -7.88 7.56
N THR A 106 -12.15 -7.30 8.06
CA THR A 106 -11.16 -6.54 7.25
C THR A 106 -9.76 -7.14 7.35
N VAL A 107 -9.07 -6.90 8.46
CA VAL A 107 -7.67 -7.28 8.67
C VAL A 107 -7.52 -8.79 8.88
N VAL A 108 -8.39 -9.39 9.70
CA VAL A 108 -8.30 -10.83 10.04
C VAL A 108 -8.40 -11.70 8.78
N PRO A 109 -9.41 -11.53 7.91
CA PRO A 109 -9.52 -12.38 6.74
C PRO A 109 -8.41 -12.12 5.70
N THR A 110 -7.88 -10.90 5.62
CA THR A 110 -6.72 -10.60 4.77
C THR A 110 -5.49 -11.37 5.23
N HIS A 111 -5.25 -11.45 6.54
CA HIS A 111 -4.17 -12.28 7.09
C HIS A 111 -4.41 -13.78 6.86
N GLU A 112 -5.65 -14.26 6.97
CA GLU A 112 -5.99 -15.66 6.70
C GLU A 112 -5.76 -16.05 5.23
N LEU A 113 -6.01 -15.14 4.28
CA LEU A 113 -5.76 -15.35 2.86
C LEU A 113 -4.27 -15.27 2.51
N PHE A 114 -3.53 -14.34 3.15
CA PHE A 114 -2.14 -14.04 2.82
C PHE A 114 -1.25 -14.09 4.08
N PRO A 115 -1.11 -15.25 4.74
CA PRO A 115 -0.45 -15.36 6.05
C PRO A 115 1.05 -15.07 6.00
N ASP A 116 1.68 -15.23 4.85
CA ASP A 116 3.11 -15.00 4.64
C ASP A 116 3.48 -13.51 4.49
N TYR A 117 2.49 -12.63 4.30
CA TYR A 117 2.69 -11.19 4.13
C TYR A 117 2.34 -10.48 5.44
N PHE A 118 3.25 -9.63 5.93
CA PHE A 118 2.95 -8.85 7.13
C PHE A 118 1.91 -7.78 6.82
N ILE A 119 1.07 -7.47 7.80
CA ILE A 119 0.17 -6.31 7.76
C ILE A 119 0.73 -5.24 8.69
N LEU A 120 0.93 -4.03 8.17
CA LEU A 120 1.50 -2.90 8.88
C LEU A 120 0.50 -1.74 8.92
N SER A 121 0.24 -1.20 10.11
CA SER A 121 -0.44 0.08 10.26
C SER A 121 0.50 1.21 9.86
N THR A 122 0.31 1.79 8.67
CA THR A 122 1.19 2.82 8.12
C THR A 122 0.75 4.24 8.49
N GLU A 123 -0.54 4.46 8.74
CA GLU A 123 -1.05 5.79 9.07
C GLU A 123 -2.29 5.75 9.98
N ALA A 124 -2.36 6.66 10.93
CA ALA A 124 -3.54 6.90 11.75
C ALA A 124 -3.53 8.36 12.25
N SER A 125 -4.68 9.02 12.19
CA SER A 125 -4.91 10.30 12.87
C SER A 125 -6.37 10.39 13.31
N ILE A 126 -6.64 11.30 14.25
CA ILE A 126 -8.00 11.62 14.66
C ILE A 126 -8.56 12.58 13.62
N GLY A 127 -9.63 12.17 12.93
CA GLY A 127 -10.41 13.05 12.07
C GLY A 127 -11.34 13.94 12.90
N ALA A 128 -11.61 15.14 12.40
CA ALA A 128 -12.70 15.98 12.89
C ALA A 128 -13.93 15.78 12.01
N HIS A 129 -15.12 15.97 12.57
CA HIS A 129 -16.29 16.06 11.72
C HIS A 129 -16.24 17.34 10.87
N PHE A 130 -16.80 17.32 9.66
CA PHE A 130 -16.74 18.48 8.76
C PHE A 130 -17.47 19.73 9.30
N TRP A 131 -18.26 19.58 10.37
CA TRP A 131 -19.01 20.64 11.04
C TRP A 131 -18.38 21.11 12.36
N GLU A 132 -17.28 20.48 12.78
CA GLU A 132 -16.45 20.94 13.89
C GLU A 132 -15.41 21.96 13.39
#